data_AF-A0A9X0D0Q0-F1
#
_entry.id   AF-A0A9X0D0Q0-F1
#
_cell.length_a   1.000
_cell.length_b   1.000
_cell.length_c   1.000
_cell.angle_alpha   90.00
_cell.angle_beta   90.00
_cell.angle_gamma   90.00
#
_symmetry.space_group_name_H-M   'P 1'
#
loop_
_entity.id
_entity.type
_entity.pdbx_description
1 polymer ?
#
loop_
_entity_poly.entity_id
_entity_poly.type
_entity_poly.pdbx_seq_one_letter_code
_entity_poly.pdbx_strand_id
1 'polypeptide(L)'
;MKGFKEDPFVFLKEDDQHWPLIKEFYGIDESFPNNQLMVRSVGGKKRNIYLVSKAVKDVMEMIDDNHKVVNTGMKVIARADADNVGCNFRLMQEGIEALLPFINKRKVFITQKDVLILLTQDRPFCTEFSNGTREQLNNIEEQGCIVYIYEPNGSYSNPEDTIGCRLVFCGWKARVSTRVQISKFDKAHYQVLCGVPPDEKHKGKKRTLETEQECKNVMTEPDDDEQQAGFVGDILNLEAPEGSLDVGFI
;
A
#
# COMPACT_ATOMS: atom_id res chain seq x y z
N MET A 1 19.75 -11.06 31.53
CA MET A 1 19.12 -11.04 30.19
C MET A 1 19.28 -9.67 29.58
N LYS A 2 20.06 -9.51 28.50
CA LYS A 2 20.04 -8.27 27.71
C LYS A 2 18.97 -8.43 26.64
N GLY A 3 17.76 -7.93 26.92
CA GLY A 3 16.70 -7.86 25.91
C GLY A 3 17.09 -6.92 24.77
N PHE A 4 16.54 -7.15 23.58
CA PHE A 4 16.75 -6.28 22.42
C PHE A 4 16.38 -4.84 22.79
N LYS A 5 17.33 -3.91 22.56
CA LYS A 5 17.10 -2.46 22.63
C LYS A 5 16.58 -2.02 21.27
N GLU A 6 15.27 -2.12 21.09
CA GLU A 6 14.60 -1.49 19.95
C GLU A 6 14.18 -0.08 20.36
N ASP A 7 14.27 0.87 19.42
CA ASP A 7 13.77 2.22 19.66
C ASP A 7 12.23 2.20 19.80
N PRO A 8 11.67 3.01 20.72
CA PRO A 8 10.22 3.12 20.88
C PRO A 8 9.56 3.78 19.66
N PHE A 9 8.27 3.54 19.55
CA PHE A 9 7.40 4.32 18.67
C PHE A 9 7.06 5.63 19.36
N VAL A 10 7.30 6.75 18.68
CA VAL A 10 6.98 8.09 19.16
C VAL A 10 6.16 8.81 18.11
N PHE A 11 5.15 9.58 18.54
CA PHE A 11 4.36 10.38 17.62
C PHE A 11 5.21 11.42 16.90
N LEU A 12 4.84 11.68 15.65
CA LEU A 12 5.44 12.74 14.85
C LEU A 12 5.10 14.08 15.51
N LYS A 13 6.14 14.86 15.80
CA LYS A 13 5.98 16.18 16.40
C LYS A 13 5.51 17.19 15.36
N GLU A 14 4.83 18.23 15.81
CA GLU A 14 4.36 19.33 14.96
C GLU A 14 5.52 20.09 14.28
N ASP A 15 6.67 20.15 14.94
CA ASP A 15 7.90 20.79 14.44
C ASP A 15 8.76 19.88 13.54
N ASP A 16 8.21 18.75 13.06
CA ASP A 16 8.95 17.87 12.16
C ASP A 16 9.28 18.56 10.83
N GLN A 17 10.57 18.70 10.55
CA GLN A 17 11.07 19.36 9.34
C GLN A 17 10.78 18.59 8.03
N HIS A 18 10.48 17.29 8.09
CA HIS A 18 10.27 16.46 6.89
C HIS A 18 8.81 16.42 6.47
N TRP A 19 7.87 16.46 7.42
CA TRP A 19 6.44 16.34 7.16
C TRP A 19 5.91 17.42 6.21
N PRO A 20 6.22 18.72 6.35
CA PRO A 20 5.81 19.74 5.39
C PRO A 20 6.28 19.45 3.97
N LEU A 21 7.53 18.98 3.81
CA LEU A 21 8.09 18.63 2.49
C LEU A 21 7.40 17.42 1.87
N ILE A 22 7.10 16.39 2.68
CA ILE A 22 6.34 15.22 2.24
C ILE A 22 4.93 15.64 1.80
N LYS A 23 4.26 16.43 2.63
CA LYS A 23 2.91 16.92 2.40
C LYS A 23 2.82 17.75 1.12
N GLU A 24 3.75 18.68 0.91
CA GLU A 24 3.81 19.50 -0.30
C GLU A 24 4.06 18.67 -1.56
N PHE A 25 4.99 17.72 -1.49
CA PHE A 25 5.42 16.90 -2.63
C PHE A 25 4.31 15.97 -3.14
N TYR A 26 3.55 15.34 -2.23
CA TYR A 26 2.42 14.48 -2.58
C TYR A 26 1.07 15.25 -2.63
N GLY A 27 1.06 16.52 -2.22
CA GLY A 27 -0.17 17.28 -2.06
C GLY A 27 -1.13 16.62 -1.09
N ILE A 28 -0.63 16.21 0.09
CA ILE A 28 -1.45 15.59 1.13
C ILE A 28 -2.39 16.65 1.71
N ASP A 29 -3.69 16.36 1.69
CA ASP A 29 -4.74 17.24 2.17
C ASP A 29 -4.61 17.58 3.67
N GLU A 30 -5.11 18.75 4.07
CA GLU A 30 -5.11 19.20 5.47
C GLU A 30 -5.98 18.32 6.39
N SER A 31 -6.99 17.65 5.83
CA SER A 31 -7.85 16.70 6.57
C SER A 31 -7.15 15.40 6.96
N PHE A 32 -5.94 15.13 6.45
CA PHE A 32 -5.18 13.94 6.82
C PHE A 32 -4.80 13.97 8.31
N PRO A 33 -5.07 12.91 9.10
CA PRO A 33 -4.79 12.87 10.54
C PRO A 33 -3.29 12.69 10.83
N ASN A 34 -2.49 13.73 10.61
CA ASN A 34 -1.04 13.71 10.80
C ASN A 34 -0.64 13.47 12.27
N ASN A 35 -1.49 13.80 13.24
CA ASN A 35 -1.31 13.48 14.65
C ASN A 35 -1.37 11.97 14.98
N GLN A 36 -1.80 11.14 14.02
CA GLN A 36 -1.78 9.68 14.10
C GLN A 36 -0.55 9.06 13.44
N LEU A 37 0.44 9.88 13.05
CA LEU A 37 1.72 9.40 12.53
C LEU A 37 2.70 9.15 13.66
N MET A 38 3.40 8.03 13.58
CA MET A 38 4.49 7.66 14.47
C MET A 38 5.77 7.37 13.70
N VAL A 39 6.90 7.54 14.36
CA VAL A 39 8.20 7.10 13.89
C VAL A 39 8.84 6.20 14.94
N ARG A 40 9.65 5.25 14.47
CA ARG A 40 10.37 4.33 15.35
C ARG A 40 11.81 4.78 15.50
N SER A 41 12.02 5.89 16.20
CA SER A 41 13.34 6.41 16.54
C SER A 41 13.23 7.60 17.49
N VAL A 42 14.06 7.62 18.53
CA VAL A 42 14.21 8.78 19.45
C VAL A 42 15.32 9.74 18.95
N GLY A 43 16.19 9.28 18.05
CA GLY A 43 17.28 10.07 17.47
C GLY A 43 17.89 9.43 16.23
N GLY A 44 18.29 10.26 15.27
CA GLY A 44 18.88 9.84 13.99
C GLY A 44 17.94 9.99 12.80
N LYS A 45 18.33 9.42 11.66
CA LYS A 45 17.57 9.53 10.40
C LYS A 45 16.28 8.73 10.50
N LYS A 46 15.12 9.42 10.56
CA LYS A 46 13.78 8.82 10.52
C LYS A 46 13.64 7.96 9.26
N ARG A 47 13.52 6.63 9.44
CA ARG A 47 13.49 5.68 8.32
C ARG A 47 12.08 5.42 7.81
N ASN A 48 11.12 5.26 8.72
CA ASN A 48 9.77 4.84 8.41
C ASN A 48 8.78 5.66 9.24
N ILE A 49 7.66 6.01 8.62
CA ILE A 49 6.51 6.64 9.26
C ILE A 49 5.35 5.64 9.23
N TYR A 50 4.72 5.46 10.38
CA TYR A 50 3.64 4.52 10.61
C TYR A 50 2.36 5.31 10.91
N LEU A 51 1.24 4.88 10.34
CA LEU A 51 -0.08 5.38 10.65
C LEU A 51 -0.76 4.43 11.63
N VAL A 52 -1.40 4.99 12.66
CA VAL A 52 -2.27 4.24 13.57
C VAL A 52 -3.70 4.74 13.49
N SER A 53 -4.66 3.93 13.92
CA SER A 53 -6.02 4.40 14.16
C SER A 53 -6.07 5.30 15.39
N LYS A 54 -7.14 6.08 15.55
CA LYS A 54 -7.36 6.89 16.76
C LYS A 54 -7.32 6.03 18.03
N ALA A 55 -7.99 4.87 18.03
CA ALA A 55 -8.02 3.99 19.19
C ALA A 55 -6.62 3.49 19.57
N VAL A 56 -5.81 3.11 18.58
CA VAL A 56 -4.41 2.70 18.84
C VAL A 56 -3.58 3.89 19.31
N LYS A 57 -3.81 5.11 18.79
CA LYS A 57 -3.17 6.32 19.30
C LYS A 57 -3.47 6.54 20.78
N ASP A 58 -4.75 6.47 21.17
CA ASP A 58 -5.18 6.63 22.56
C ASP A 58 -4.51 5.59 23.47
N VAL A 59 -4.36 4.34 23.01
CA VAL A 59 -3.61 3.29 23.74
C VAL A 59 -2.12 3.62 23.84
N MET A 60 -1.48 4.01 22.72
CA MET A 60 -0.05 4.32 22.68
C MET A 60 0.33 5.50 23.58
N GLU A 61 -0.59 6.45 23.82
CA GLU A 61 -0.38 7.56 24.75
C GLU A 61 -0.40 7.13 26.24
N MET A 62 -1.00 5.98 26.55
CA MET A 62 -1.03 5.41 27.90
C MET A 62 0.15 4.46 28.19
N ILE A 63 0.94 4.12 27.17
CA ILE A 63 2.07 3.20 27.31
C ILE A 63 3.22 3.89 28.04
N ASP A 64 3.63 3.30 29.17
CA ASP A 64 4.80 3.72 29.94
C ASP A 64 6.07 2.97 29.53
N ASP A 65 7.21 3.34 30.12
CA ASP A 65 8.51 2.72 29.85
C ASP A 65 8.61 1.24 30.27
N ASN A 66 7.62 0.70 31.00
CA ASN A 66 7.58 -0.70 31.40
C ASN A 66 7.04 -1.61 30.30
N HIS A 67 6.36 -1.06 29.29
CA HIS A 67 5.76 -1.79 28.19
C HIS A 67 6.54 -1.57 26.90
N LYS A 68 6.93 -2.68 26.26
CA LYS A 68 7.68 -2.62 24.99
C LYS A 68 6.79 -3.01 23.82
N VAL A 69 6.44 -2.02 23.01
CA VAL A 69 5.72 -2.24 21.76
C VAL A 69 6.70 -2.68 20.68
N VAL A 70 6.55 -3.95 20.24
CA VAL A 70 7.40 -4.53 19.19
C VAL A 70 6.99 -4.02 17.82
N ASN A 71 5.69 -4.09 17.51
CA ASN A 71 5.08 -3.62 16.27
C ASN A 71 3.76 -2.91 16.58
N THR A 72 3.47 -1.84 15.84
CA THR A 72 2.20 -1.12 15.91
C THR A 72 2.03 -0.30 14.63
N GLY A 73 0.77 -0.04 14.27
CA GLY A 73 0.40 0.70 13.09
C GLY A 73 0.80 0.05 11.78
N MET A 74 0.57 0.79 10.70
CA MET A 74 0.86 0.39 9.33
C MET A 74 1.89 1.35 8.75
N LYS A 75 2.95 0.83 8.13
CA LYS A 75 3.97 1.71 7.56
C LYS A 75 3.44 2.34 6.27
N VAL A 76 3.28 3.65 6.28
CA VAL A 76 2.69 4.39 5.16
C VAL A 76 3.75 5.10 4.31
N ILE A 77 4.87 5.49 4.91
CA ILE A 77 5.94 6.23 4.24
C ILE A 77 7.30 5.69 4.71
N ALA A 78 8.26 5.60 3.80
CA ALA A 78 9.64 5.24 4.12
C ALA A 78 10.63 6.19 3.44
N ARG A 79 11.82 6.30 4.01
CA ARG A 79 12.92 7.07 3.42
C ARG A 79 13.38 6.41 2.13
N ALA A 80 13.53 7.20 1.09
CA ALA A 80 14.08 6.84 -0.20
C ALA A 80 15.33 7.68 -0.41
N ASP A 81 16.50 7.12 -0.08
CA ASP A 81 17.77 7.78 -0.35
C ASP A 81 18.02 7.77 -1.87
N ALA A 82 17.71 8.89 -2.52
CA ALA A 82 17.93 9.11 -3.93
C ALA A 82 18.48 10.52 -4.15
N ASP A 83 19.45 10.65 -5.05
CA ASP A 83 20.02 11.95 -5.38
C ASP A 83 19.12 12.69 -6.38
N ASN A 84 19.08 14.03 -6.30
CA ASN A 84 18.34 14.90 -7.23
C ASN A 84 16.83 14.60 -7.31
N VAL A 85 16.21 14.34 -6.17
CA VAL A 85 14.75 14.15 -6.03
C VAL A 85 14.13 15.26 -5.21
N GLY A 86 12.90 15.62 -5.53
CA GLY A 86 12.16 16.64 -4.76
C GLY A 86 11.81 16.19 -3.33
N CYS A 87 11.76 14.87 -3.08
CA CYS A 87 11.48 14.32 -1.76
C CYS A 87 12.24 13.01 -1.51
N ASN A 88 12.93 12.93 -0.37
CA ASN A 88 13.67 11.74 0.09
C ASN A 88 12.76 10.73 0.82
N PHE A 89 11.46 10.77 0.59
CA PHE A 89 10.49 9.84 1.17
C PHE A 89 9.62 9.28 0.05
N ARG A 90 9.25 8.01 0.17
CA ARG A 90 8.36 7.29 -0.73
C ARG A 90 7.14 6.79 0.01
N LEU A 91 6.02 6.75 -0.70
CA LEU A 91 4.82 6.06 -0.26
C LEU A 91 5.07 4.55 -0.25
N MET A 92 4.50 3.86 0.73
CA MET A 92 4.65 2.41 0.89
C MET A 92 3.40 1.70 0.39
N GLN A 93 3.60 0.63 -0.38
CA GLN A 93 2.50 -0.15 -0.95
C GLN A 93 1.52 -0.66 0.12
N GLU A 94 2.03 -1.06 1.29
CA GLU A 94 1.20 -1.61 2.39
C GLU A 94 0.21 -0.57 2.96
N GLY A 95 0.49 0.72 2.82
CA GLY A 95 -0.34 1.79 3.38
C GLY A 95 -0.93 2.76 2.35
N ILE A 96 -0.79 2.46 1.05
CA ILE A 96 -1.17 3.41 0.00
C ILE A 96 -2.67 3.68 -0.02
N GLU A 97 -3.51 2.66 0.18
CA GLU A 97 -4.98 2.81 0.18
C GLU A 97 -5.46 3.77 1.28
N ALA A 98 -4.82 3.78 2.45
CA ALA A 98 -5.17 4.70 3.53
C ALA A 98 -4.73 6.15 3.26
N LEU A 99 -3.68 6.36 2.48
CA LEU A 99 -3.20 7.69 2.10
C LEU A 99 -3.89 8.24 0.86
N LEU A 100 -4.34 7.35 -0.05
CA LEU A 100 -4.80 7.71 -1.39
C LEU A 100 -5.91 8.79 -1.42
N PRO A 101 -6.93 8.77 -0.53
CA PRO A 101 -7.96 9.80 -0.51
C PRO A 101 -7.42 11.21 -0.24
N PHE A 102 -6.28 11.30 0.45
CA PHE A 102 -5.68 12.57 0.83
C PHE A 102 -4.58 13.03 -0.15
N ILE A 103 -4.14 12.17 -1.08
CA ILE A 103 -3.08 12.49 -2.05
C ILE A 103 -3.68 13.19 -3.26
N ASN A 104 -3.25 14.42 -3.53
CA ASN A 104 -3.74 15.21 -4.66
C ASN A 104 -2.74 15.39 -5.81
N LYS A 105 -1.43 15.14 -5.59
CA LYS A 105 -0.40 15.22 -6.63
C LYS A 105 0.17 13.85 -6.96
N ARG A 106 0.89 13.76 -8.09
CA ARG A 106 1.71 12.60 -8.48
C ARG A 106 0.92 11.28 -8.63
N LYS A 107 -0.38 11.38 -8.91
CA LYS A 107 -1.23 10.27 -9.34
C LYS A 107 -1.16 10.14 -10.87
N VAL A 108 -1.07 8.91 -11.36
CA VAL A 108 -1.05 8.60 -12.79
C VAL A 108 -2.11 7.54 -13.03
N PHE A 109 -3.17 7.91 -13.73
CA PHE A 109 -4.20 6.98 -14.14
C PHE A 109 -3.73 6.22 -15.38
N ILE A 110 -3.84 4.89 -15.34
CA ILE A 110 -3.25 4.00 -16.34
C ILE A 110 -4.29 3.08 -16.95
N THR A 111 -4.00 2.60 -18.16
CA THR A 111 -4.82 1.57 -18.84
C THR A 111 -4.49 0.17 -18.32
N GLN A 112 -5.35 -0.82 -18.54
CA GLN A 112 -5.02 -2.23 -18.24
C GLN A 112 -3.75 -2.71 -18.97
N LYS A 113 -3.52 -2.25 -20.20
CA LYS A 113 -2.29 -2.56 -20.96
C LYS A 113 -1.04 -2.01 -20.26
N ASP A 114 -1.13 -0.80 -19.72
CA ASP A 114 -0.04 -0.16 -18.98
C ASP A 114 0.24 -0.86 -17.64
N VAL A 115 -0.79 -1.40 -16.98
CA VAL A 115 -0.64 -2.26 -15.80
C VAL A 115 0.26 -3.46 -16.14
N LEU A 116 0.00 -4.14 -17.26
CA LEU A 116 0.81 -5.27 -17.70
C LEU A 116 2.27 -4.87 -17.97
N ILE A 117 2.52 -3.72 -18.60
CA ILE A 117 3.88 -3.21 -18.81
C ILE A 117 4.60 -3.00 -17.48
N LEU A 118 3.96 -2.34 -16.50
CA LEU A 118 4.53 -2.11 -15.16
C LEU A 118 4.83 -3.42 -14.41
N LEU A 119 3.96 -4.41 -14.55
CA LEU A 119 4.07 -5.68 -13.85
C LEU A 119 5.02 -6.66 -14.53
N THR A 120 5.30 -6.55 -15.83
CA THR A 120 6.15 -7.51 -16.56
C THR A 120 7.57 -7.00 -16.78
N GLN A 121 7.74 -5.68 -16.88
CA GLN A 121 9.06 -5.07 -17.05
C GLN A 121 9.63 -4.58 -15.71
N ASP A 122 10.95 -4.49 -15.60
CA ASP A 122 11.61 -3.93 -14.40
C ASP A 122 11.68 -2.40 -14.44
N ARG A 123 12.04 -1.83 -15.60
CA ARG A 123 12.23 -0.38 -15.78
C ARG A 123 11.75 0.11 -17.16
N PRO A 124 10.45 -0.01 -17.48
CA PRO A 124 9.93 0.43 -18.78
C PRO A 124 10.21 1.91 -19.02
N PHE A 125 10.49 2.26 -20.28
CA PHE A 125 10.59 3.65 -20.70
C PHE A 125 9.20 4.29 -20.73
N CYS A 126 9.11 5.58 -20.39
CA CYS A 126 7.85 6.33 -20.43
C CYS A 126 7.20 6.32 -21.84
N THR A 127 8.00 6.09 -22.89
CA THR A 127 7.55 6.01 -24.29
C THR A 127 6.77 4.75 -24.63
N GLU A 128 6.92 3.68 -23.85
CA GLU A 128 6.25 2.38 -24.07
C GLU A 128 4.80 2.38 -23.60
N PHE A 129 4.43 3.34 -22.76
CA PHE A 129 3.09 3.50 -22.23
C PHE A 129 2.13 4.16 -23.23
N SER A 130 0.83 3.98 -22.98
CA SER A 130 -0.23 4.66 -23.72
C SER A 130 -0.05 6.19 -23.72
N ASN A 131 -0.61 6.86 -24.73
CA ASN A 131 -0.46 8.32 -24.88
C ASN A 131 -0.92 9.08 -23.62
N GLY A 132 -2.07 8.72 -23.06
CA GLY A 132 -2.62 9.36 -21.86
C GLY A 132 -1.77 9.13 -20.59
N THR A 133 -1.20 7.93 -20.44
CA THR A 133 -0.25 7.65 -19.34
C THR A 133 1.05 8.43 -19.53
N ARG A 134 1.59 8.47 -20.76
CA ARG A 134 2.82 9.18 -21.09
C ARG A 134 2.70 10.69 -20.86
N GLU A 135 1.57 11.30 -21.22
CA GLU A 135 1.30 12.71 -20.97
C GLU A 135 1.27 13.03 -19.48
N GLN A 136 0.53 12.26 -18.68
CA GLN A 136 0.52 12.40 -17.21
C GLN A 136 1.91 12.24 -16.62
N LEU A 137 2.68 11.25 -17.07
CA LEU A 137 4.07 11.09 -16.65
C LEU A 137 4.89 12.32 -17.02
N ASN A 138 4.79 12.85 -18.24
CA ASN A 138 5.57 14.02 -18.66
C ASN A 138 5.22 15.30 -17.89
N ASN A 139 3.96 15.43 -17.44
CA ASN A 139 3.51 16.56 -16.61
C ASN A 139 4.08 16.54 -15.18
N ILE A 140 4.66 15.41 -14.75
CA ILE A 140 5.39 15.34 -13.48
C ILE A 140 6.86 15.66 -13.77
N GLU A 141 7.28 16.90 -13.53
CA GLU A 141 8.66 17.33 -13.85
C GLU A 141 9.71 16.67 -12.95
N GLU A 142 9.40 16.55 -11.65
CA GLU A 142 10.34 16.06 -10.65
C GLU A 142 10.38 14.53 -10.55
N GLN A 143 11.59 13.98 -10.43
CA GLN A 143 11.80 12.56 -10.13
C GLN A 143 11.33 12.20 -8.71
N GLY A 144 10.91 10.96 -8.52
CA GLY A 144 10.54 10.45 -7.21
C GLY A 144 9.37 9.48 -7.24
N CYS A 145 8.84 9.17 -6.05
CA CYS A 145 7.72 8.24 -5.93
C CYS A 145 6.43 8.83 -6.51
N ILE A 146 5.62 7.99 -7.15
CA ILE A 146 4.33 8.33 -7.74
C ILE A 146 3.34 7.19 -7.46
N VAL A 147 2.05 7.43 -7.69
CA VAL A 147 0.99 6.44 -7.50
C VAL A 147 0.33 6.15 -8.84
N TYR A 148 0.38 4.90 -9.26
CA TYR A 148 -0.34 4.40 -10.42
C TYR A 148 -1.72 3.92 -10.00
N ILE A 149 -2.74 4.28 -10.77
CA ILE A 149 -4.13 3.93 -10.48
C ILE A 149 -4.77 3.41 -11.77
N TYR A 150 -5.18 2.15 -11.74
CA TYR A 150 -6.11 1.61 -12.72
C TYR A 150 -7.50 1.62 -12.09
N GLU A 151 -8.45 2.29 -12.74
CA GLU A 151 -9.85 2.28 -12.35
C GLU A 151 -10.69 1.57 -13.43
N PRO A 152 -11.36 0.46 -13.10
CA PRO A 152 -12.37 -0.13 -13.98
C PRO A 152 -13.45 0.91 -14.29
N ASN A 153 -13.87 0.98 -15.55
CA ASN A 153 -14.86 1.96 -16.03
C ASN A 153 -14.44 3.45 -15.85
N GLY A 154 -13.18 3.73 -15.52
CA GLY A 154 -12.62 5.07 -15.47
C GLY A 154 -12.26 5.62 -16.85
N SER A 155 -11.83 6.89 -16.90
CA SER A 155 -11.50 7.60 -18.16
C SER A 155 -10.34 6.98 -18.97
N TYR A 156 -9.54 6.12 -18.36
CA TYR A 156 -8.42 5.41 -18.98
C TYR A 156 -8.69 3.90 -19.16
N SER A 157 -9.90 3.44 -18.84
CA SER A 157 -10.31 2.05 -19.06
C SER A 157 -10.88 1.86 -20.47
N ASN A 158 -10.82 0.62 -20.97
CA ASN A 158 -11.46 0.23 -22.24
C ASN A 158 -12.61 -0.73 -21.96
N PRO A 159 -13.66 -0.76 -22.81
CA PRO A 159 -14.75 -1.74 -22.68
C PRO A 159 -14.29 -3.21 -22.76
N GLU A 160 -13.14 -3.48 -23.38
CA GLU A 160 -12.55 -4.83 -23.45
C GLU A 160 -11.66 -5.19 -22.26
N ASP A 161 -11.46 -4.27 -21.32
CA ASP A 161 -10.67 -4.54 -20.12
C ASP A 161 -11.35 -5.66 -19.30
N THR A 162 -10.53 -6.55 -18.76
CA THR A 162 -10.97 -7.75 -18.04
C THR A 162 -10.83 -7.63 -16.54
N ILE A 163 -10.06 -6.64 -16.05
CA ILE A 163 -9.83 -6.42 -14.63
C ILE A 163 -11.02 -5.66 -14.05
N GLY A 164 -11.83 -6.34 -13.24
CA GLY A 164 -13.04 -5.78 -12.64
C GLY A 164 -12.84 -4.97 -11.34
N CYS A 165 -11.61 -4.80 -10.87
CA CYS A 165 -11.31 -4.11 -9.61
C CYS A 165 -10.24 -3.02 -9.77
N ARG A 166 -10.31 -2.00 -8.90
CA ARG A 166 -9.28 -0.97 -8.80
C ARG A 166 -7.93 -1.58 -8.45
N LEU A 167 -6.88 -1.14 -9.13
CA LEU A 167 -5.49 -1.48 -8.80
C LEU A 167 -4.68 -0.22 -8.51
N VAL A 168 -3.98 -0.21 -7.38
CA VAL A 168 -3.15 0.92 -6.95
C VAL A 168 -1.72 0.44 -6.71
N PHE A 169 -0.76 1.10 -7.35
CA PHE A 169 0.66 0.76 -7.20
C PHE A 169 1.50 1.98 -6.85
N CYS A 170 2.29 1.87 -5.78
CA CYS A 170 3.42 2.77 -5.59
C CYS A 170 4.47 2.49 -6.67
N GLY A 171 5.00 3.55 -7.26
CA GLY A 171 6.02 3.48 -8.31
C GLY A 171 7.10 4.53 -8.13
N TRP A 172 8.15 4.44 -8.95
CA TRP A 172 9.21 5.43 -9.03
C TRP A 172 9.29 5.98 -10.44
N LYS A 173 9.15 7.30 -10.58
CA LYS A 173 9.38 8.00 -11.83
C LYS A 173 10.80 8.55 -11.88
N ALA A 174 11.56 8.14 -12.90
CA ALA A 174 12.80 8.76 -13.30
C ALA A 174 12.57 9.70 -14.49
N ARG A 175 13.65 10.27 -15.04
CA ARG A 175 13.58 11.23 -16.15
C ARG A 175 12.89 10.67 -17.41
N VAL A 176 13.22 9.44 -17.81
CA VAL A 176 12.73 8.82 -19.06
C VAL A 176 12.12 7.43 -18.86
N SER A 177 12.14 6.93 -17.63
CA SER A 177 11.67 5.59 -17.30
C SER A 177 10.95 5.58 -15.96
N THR A 178 10.26 4.49 -15.70
CA THR A 178 9.60 4.26 -14.42
C THR A 178 9.73 2.81 -14.00
N ARG A 179 9.33 2.49 -12.78
CA ARG A 179 9.22 1.13 -12.25
C ARG A 179 8.16 1.07 -11.17
N VAL A 180 7.56 -0.09 -11.00
CA VAL A 180 6.72 -0.38 -9.84
C VAL A 180 7.58 -0.60 -8.59
N GLN A 181 7.11 -0.17 -7.42
CA GLN A 181 7.81 -0.30 -6.12
C GLN A 181 7.00 -1.13 -5.12
N ILE A 182 6.65 -2.34 -5.54
CA ILE A 182 5.94 -3.34 -4.71
C ILE A 182 6.85 -4.52 -4.38
N SER A 183 6.45 -5.36 -3.42
CA SER A 183 7.22 -6.55 -3.10
C SER A 183 7.18 -7.56 -4.26
N LYS A 184 8.14 -8.49 -4.30
CA LYS A 184 8.16 -9.54 -5.32
C LYS A 184 6.92 -10.44 -5.25
N PHE A 185 6.41 -10.67 -4.03
CA PHE A 185 5.23 -11.48 -3.80
C PHE A 185 3.97 -10.76 -4.28
N ASP A 186 3.84 -9.46 -3.97
CA ASP A 186 2.72 -8.65 -4.47
C ASP A 186 2.76 -8.58 -6.00
N LYS A 187 3.94 -8.34 -6.59
CA LYS A 187 4.11 -8.30 -8.05
C LYS A 187 3.64 -9.61 -8.69
N ALA A 188 4.03 -10.76 -8.13
CA ALA A 188 3.58 -12.07 -8.61
C ALA A 188 2.07 -12.26 -8.45
N HIS A 189 1.49 -11.82 -7.33
CA HIS A 189 0.05 -11.87 -7.10
C HIS A 189 -0.73 -11.04 -8.13
N TYR A 190 -0.33 -9.78 -8.34
CA TYR A 190 -0.96 -8.91 -9.34
C TYR A 190 -0.76 -9.41 -10.78
N GLN A 191 0.39 -10.01 -11.10
CA GLN A 191 0.60 -10.66 -12.39
C GLN A 191 -0.46 -11.73 -12.64
N VAL A 192 -0.69 -12.61 -11.67
CA VAL A 192 -1.72 -13.67 -11.77
C VAL A 192 -3.12 -13.09 -11.90
N LEU A 193 -3.45 -12.07 -11.11
CA LEU A 193 -4.74 -11.36 -11.21
C LEU A 193 -4.97 -10.78 -12.62
N CYS A 194 -3.91 -10.26 -13.24
CA CYS A 194 -3.93 -9.70 -14.58
C CYS A 194 -3.80 -10.76 -15.70
N GLY A 195 -3.92 -12.06 -15.38
CA GLY A 195 -3.85 -13.16 -16.35
C GLY A 195 -2.44 -13.51 -16.84
N VAL A 196 -1.39 -13.00 -16.19
CA VAL A 196 0.00 -13.37 -16.46
C VAL A 196 0.35 -14.61 -15.64
N PRO A 197 0.75 -15.73 -16.26
CA PRO A 197 1.10 -16.93 -15.53
C PRO A 197 2.33 -16.70 -14.64
N PRO A 198 2.38 -17.29 -13.44
CA PRO A 198 3.53 -17.15 -12.56
C PRO A 198 4.76 -17.83 -13.16
N ASP A 199 5.92 -17.18 -13.05
CA ASP A 199 7.20 -17.75 -13.46
C ASP A 199 7.41 -19.14 -12.84
N GLU A 200 7.92 -20.10 -13.63
CA GLU A 200 8.13 -21.48 -13.16
C GLU A 200 9.04 -21.58 -11.93
N LYS A 201 9.86 -20.55 -11.68
CA LYS A 201 10.76 -20.42 -10.52
C LYS A 201 10.03 -20.25 -9.19
N HIS A 202 8.75 -19.85 -9.23
CA HIS A 202 7.89 -19.66 -8.06
C HIS A 202 6.88 -20.79 -7.85
N LYS A 203 6.94 -21.87 -8.65
CA LYS A 203 6.26 -23.12 -8.33
C LYS A 203 6.85 -23.61 -7.01
N GLY A 204 6.13 -23.38 -5.90
CA GLY A 204 6.50 -23.95 -4.61
C GLY A 204 6.82 -25.43 -4.81
N LYS A 205 7.87 -25.93 -4.13
CA LYS A 205 8.17 -27.37 -4.15
C LYS A 205 6.85 -28.10 -3.92
N LYS A 206 6.40 -28.89 -4.91
CA LYS A 206 5.23 -29.76 -4.74
C LYS A 206 5.45 -30.50 -3.43
N ARG A 207 4.67 -30.17 -2.41
CA ARG A 207 4.59 -31.00 -1.22
C ARG A 207 3.94 -32.26 -1.73
N THR A 208 4.73 -33.31 -1.91
CA THR A 208 4.21 -34.65 -2.14
C THR A 208 3.36 -34.96 -0.92
N LEU A 209 2.05 -34.82 -1.06
CA LEU A 209 1.10 -35.39 -0.10
C LEU A 209 1.17 -36.89 -0.36
N GLU A 210 2.08 -37.55 0.35
CA GLU A 210 2.04 -39.00 0.48
C GLU A 210 0.69 -39.37 1.08
N THR A 211 -0.04 -40.15 0.31
CA THR A 211 -1.40 -40.57 0.56
C THR A 211 -1.38 -41.69 1.60
N GLU A 212 -2.33 -41.63 2.54
CA GLU A 212 -2.85 -42.73 3.38
C GLU A 212 -1.98 -43.24 4.55
N GLN A 213 -2.41 -42.87 5.76
CA GLN A 213 -2.68 -43.87 6.80
C GLN A 213 -3.80 -43.40 7.74
N GLU A 214 -4.81 -44.26 7.86
CA GLU A 214 -6.09 -44.08 8.54
C GLU A 214 -5.96 -43.72 10.03
N CYS A 215 -6.82 -42.82 10.51
CA CYS A 215 -7.27 -42.84 11.91
C CYS A 215 -8.74 -42.39 12.00
N LYS A 216 -9.60 -43.40 11.99
CA LYS A 216 -10.93 -43.56 12.59
C LYS A 216 -11.69 -42.31 13.09
N ASN A 217 -12.89 -42.19 12.54
CA ASN A 217 -14.03 -41.40 13.02
C ASN A 217 -14.20 -41.39 14.54
N VAL A 218 -14.25 -40.19 15.12
CA VAL A 218 -15.13 -39.91 16.26
C VAL A 218 -16.05 -38.79 15.82
N MET A 219 -17.31 -39.14 15.63
CA MET A 219 -18.39 -38.20 15.39
C MET A 219 -18.74 -37.52 16.72
N THR A 220 -18.72 -36.19 16.74
CA THR A 220 -19.58 -35.38 17.61
C THR A 220 -20.16 -34.28 16.74
N GLU A 221 -21.48 -34.26 16.67
CA GLU A 221 -22.31 -33.34 15.90
C GLU A 221 -22.46 -31.97 16.60
N PRO A 222 -23.11 -30.98 15.94
CA PRO A 222 -22.63 -29.60 15.79
C PRO A 222 -23.14 -28.66 16.89
N ASP A 223 -22.46 -27.53 17.06
CA ASP A 223 -23.10 -26.32 17.59
C ASP A 223 -22.86 -25.16 16.63
N ASP A 224 -23.97 -24.53 16.26
CA ASP A 224 -24.12 -23.34 15.45
C ASP A 224 -23.43 -22.13 16.12
N ASP A 225 -22.80 -21.27 15.32
CA ASP A 225 -22.80 -19.82 15.58
C ASP A 225 -22.55 -19.07 14.26
N GLU A 226 -23.64 -18.51 13.75
CA GLU A 226 -23.69 -17.48 12.71
C GLU A 226 -23.12 -16.13 13.19
N GLN A 227 -22.58 -15.36 12.23
CA GLN A 227 -22.31 -13.91 12.27
C GLN A 227 -21.08 -13.48 13.10
N GLN A 228 -20.06 -12.83 12.53
CA GLN A 228 -20.13 -11.47 11.98
C GLN A 228 -18.96 -11.22 11.00
N ALA A 229 -19.28 -10.97 9.72
CA ALA A 229 -18.35 -10.38 8.77
C ALA A 229 -18.47 -8.85 8.89
N GLY A 230 -17.48 -8.20 9.52
CA GLY A 230 -17.39 -6.75 9.63
C GLY A 230 -16.70 -6.13 8.42
N PHE A 231 -17.32 -5.07 7.89
CA PHE A 231 -16.92 -4.26 6.75
C PHE A 231 -15.66 -3.42 7.07
N VAL A 232 -14.73 -3.28 6.11
CA VAL A 232 -13.46 -2.55 6.29
C VAL A 232 -13.65 -1.04 6.48
N GLY A 233 -14.84 -0.49 6.20
CA GLY A 233 -15.17 0.92 6.40
C GLY A 233 -15.27 1.37 7.87
N ASP A 234 -15.47 0.43 8.80
CA ASP A 234 -15.60 0.77 10.23
C ASP A 234 -14.26 1.17 10.89
N ILE A 235 -13.13 0.95 10.20
CA ILE A 235 -11.80 1.26 10.74
C ILE A 235 -11.51 2.78 10.75
N LEU A 236 -12.23 3.58 9.96
CA LEU A 236 -11.91 5.00 9.75
C LEU A 236 -12.96 5.98 10.29
N ASN A 237 -14.10 5.54 10.85
CA ASN A 237 -15.19 6.42 11.32
C ASN A 237 -15.53 7.55 10.32
N LEU A 238 -15.67 7.19 9.04
CA LEU A 238 -16.14 8.11 7.99
C LEU A 238 -17.56 7.70 7.61
N GLU A 239 -18.51 8.62 7.70
CA GLU A 239 -19.87 8.38 7.20
C GLU A 239 -19.84 8.18 5.68
N ALA A 240 -20.52 7.13 5.21
CA ALA A 240 -20.63 6.86 3.78
C ALA A 240 -21.39 8.01 3.09
N PRO A 241 -20.90 8.55 1.96
CA PRO A 241 -21.63 9.56 1.21
C PRO A 241 -22.94 8.96 0.67
N GLU A 242 -24.03 9.74 0.72
CA GLU A 242 -25.34 9.35 0.21
C GLU A 242 -25.24 8.94 -1.28
N GLY A 243 -25.53 7.67 -1.59
CA GLY A 243 -25.58 7.14 -2.96
C GLY A 243 -24.71 5.92 -3.26
N SER A 244 -24.01 5.34 -2.29
CA SER A 244 -23.24 4.09 -2.48
C SER A 244 -24.17 2.87 -2.68
N LEU A 245 -24.13 2.27 -3.88
CA LEU A 245 -24.81 1.02 -4.19
C LEU A 245 -24.13 -0.15 -3.47
N ASP A 246 -24.93 -0.90 -2.71
CA ASP A 246 -24.56 -2.10 -1.98
C ASP A 246 -24.29 -3.24 -2.99
N VAL A 247 -23.02 -3.59 -3.23
CA VAL A 247 -22.64 -4.77 -4.03
C VAL A 247 -22.17 -5.88 -3.10
N GLY A 248 -23.15 -6.62 -2.58
CA GLY A 248 -22.90 -7.91 -1.93
C GLY A 248 -22.41 -8.93 -2.95
N PHE A 249 -21.26 -9.55 -2.68
CA PHE A 249 -20.77 -10.69 -3.42
C PHE A 249 -21.03 -11.98 -2.64
N ILE A 250 -21.63 -12.95 -3.32
CA ILE A 250 -21.74 -14.37 -2.96
C ILE A 250 -20.36 -15.01 -3.00
#